data_AF-A0A966SK21-F1
#
_entry.id   AF-A0A966SK21-F1
#
_cell.length_a   1.000
_cell.length_b   1.000
_cell.length_c   1.000
_cell.angle_alpha   90.00
_cell.angle_beta   90.00
_cell.angle_gamma   90.00
#
_symmetry.space_group_name_H-M   'P 1'
#
loop_
_entity.id
_entity.type
_entity.pdbx_description
1 polymer ?
#
loop_
_entity_poly.entity_id
_entity_poly.type
_entity_poly.pdbx_seq_one_letter_code
_entity_poly.pdbx_strand_id
1 'polypeptide(L)'
;MTQITDIQAREILDSRGNPTVEVDITLSSGAIGRAAVPSGASTGEHEALELRDGDKKRYLGKGVTKAVKNVTDKIAPELLGMDALDQLSVDAAMLALDGTGFKKSKLGANAILAVSLANAKAASAALGQPLFKYLGGPNAKVLPVPMANVINGGAHSDAPIDFQEFMIMPHGFETFSEGLRAITEIFHALKAVLKKKGLSTAVGDEGGFAPKLESADAALDARIRSFETAFGMQREAPDAFDLSRETDATLKLYGLTRGANTGFGWQCLVARRLAERGVRFLELIDVGSSGNWDSHGNMADHERLAKAIDQPIAALITDLKQRGMLERTLLVWTSEFGRTPFHQKADHPGREHHNLVFTSWMAGGGVKGGLAYGKSDEHGILPAEGAVHTHDLHATMLHLLGLDHERLTYRYAGRDFRLTDVAGEVVRPILA
;
A
#
# COMPACT_ATOMS: atom_id res chain seq x y z
N MET A 1 37.86 5.28 -9.92
CA MET A 1 37.33 5.65 -11.26
C MET A 1 35.90 5.16 -11.34
N THR A 2 34.95 6.07 -11.54
CA THR A 2 33.50 5.80 -11.43
C THR A 2 32.73 6.19 -12.69
N GLN A 3 33.43 6.51 -13.76
CA GLN A 3 32.83 6.73 -15.07
C GLN A 3 32.17 5.45 -15.59
N ILE A 4 30.96 5.58 -16.13
CA ILE A 4 30.22 4.49 -16.76
C ILE A 4 30.89 4.13 -18.09
N THR A 5 31.25 2.86 -18.24
CA THR A 5 31.96 2.36 -19.44
C THR A 5 31.13 1.39 -20.27
N ASP A 6 30.13 0.74 -19.67
CA ASP A 6 29.24 -0.19 -20.38
C ASP A 6 27.88 -0.27 -19.70
N ILE A 7 26.82 -0.41 -20.50
CA ILE A 7 25.44 -0.61 -20.05
C ILE A 7 24.83 -1.72 -20.92
N GLN A 8 24.47 -2.84 -20.30
CA GLN A 8 23.86 -3.98 -21.00
C GLN A 8 22.46 -4.25 -20.48
N ALA A 9 21.48 -4.26 -21.37
CA ALA A 9 20.10 -4.62 -21.03
C ALA A 9 19.71 -5.98 -21.61
N ARG A 10 18.83 -6.69 -20.90
CA ARG A 10 18.26 -7.96 -21.35
C ARG A 10 16.83 -8.15 -20.85
N GLU A 11 16.08 -8.96 -21.59
CA GLU A 11 14.76 -9.44 -21.20
C GLU A 11 14.92 -10.69 -20.32
N ILE A 12 14.39 -10.64 -19.10
CA ILE A 12 14.32 -11.78 -18.16
C ILE A 12 12.85 -12.05 -17.79
N LEU A 13 12.59 -13.05 -16.95
CA LEU A 13 11.24 -13.34 -16.43
C LEU A 13 11.10 -12.95 -14.95
N ASP A 14 9.95 -12.37 -14.62
CA ASP A 14 9.54 -12.08 -13.23
C ASP A 14 9.00 -13.34 -12.51
N SER A 15 8.61 -13.18 -11.24
CA SER A 15 8.07 -14.28 -10.42
C SER A 15 6.77 -14.88 -10.94
N ARG A 16 6.05 -14.18 -11.82
CA ARG A 16 4.80 -14.62 -12.46
C ARG A 16 5.03 -15.14 -13.88
N GLY A 17 6.30 -15.24 -14.30
CA GLY A 17 6.68 -15.69 -15.64
C GLY A 17 6.41 -14.66 -16.74
N ASN A 18 6.17 -13.39 -16.42
CA ASN A 18 6.07 -12.33 -17.42
C ASN A 18 7.46 -11.71 -17.71
N PRO A 19 7.71 -11.23 -18.94
CA PRO A 19 8.94 -10.54 -19.26
C PRO A 19 9.15 -9.26 -18.42
N THR A 20 10.39 -8.98 -18.03
CA THR A 20 10.83 -7.71 -17.43
C THR A 20 12.26 -7.35 -17.87
N VAL A 21 12.68 -6.12 -17.59
CA VAL A 21 13.99 -5.56 -17.97
C VAL A 21 15.00 -5.79 -16.85
N GLU A 22 16.17 -6.33 -17.19
CA GLU A 22 17.37 -6.34 -16.34
C GLU A 22 18.49 -5.53 -17.02
N VAL A 23 19.22 -4.74 -16.22
CA VAL A 23 20.36 -3.95 -16.67
C VAL A 23 21.59 -4.23 -15.81
N ASP A 24 22.74 -4.37 -16.49
CA ASP A 24 24.09 -4.30 -15.92
C ASP A 24 24.74 -2.97 -16.28
N ILE A 25 25.38 -2.32 -15.30
CA ILE A 25 26.25 -1.16 -15.50
C ILE A 25 27.65 -1.50 -15.03
N THR A 26 28.64 -1.30 -15.90
CA THR A 26 30.07 -1.46 -15.58
C THR A 26 30.74 -0.10 -15.54
N LEU A 27 31.52 0.13 -14.48
CA LEU A 27 32.32 1.34 -14.31
C LEU A 27 33.77 1.10 -14.73
N SER A 28 34.48 2.18 -15.01
CA SER A 28 35.92 2.22 -15.31
C SER A 28 36.84 1.59 -14.23
N SER A 29 36.36 1.45 -13.00
CA SER A 29 37.04 0.68 -11.94
C SER A 29 36.87 -0.85 -12.07
N GLY A 30 36.00 -1.32 -12.96
CA GLY A 30 35.55 -2.72 -13.03
C GLY A 30 34.38 -3.04 -12.09
N ALA A 31 33.89 -2.07 -11.31
CA ALA A 31 32.70 -2.27 -10.48
C ALA A 31 31.46 -2.48 -11.34
N ILE A 32 30.59 -3.41 -10.95
CA ILE A 32 29.37 -3.77 -11.67
C ILE A 32 28.16 -3.66 -10.76
N GLY A 33 27.08 -3.06 -11.27
CA GLY A 33 25.77 -3.06 -10.63
C GLY A 33 24.72 -3.68 -11.54
N ARG A 34 23.84 -4.52 -10.96
CA ARG A 34 22.76 -5.22 -11.66
C ARG A 34 21.40 -4.92 -11.03
N ALA A 35 20.41 -4.58 -11.84
CA ALA A 35 19.03 -4.44 -11.35
C ALA A 35 18.01 -4.94 -12.37
N ALA A 36 16.94 -5.55 -11.86
CA ALA A 36 15.75 -5.91 -12.59
C ALA A 36 14.54 -5.17 -12.01
N VAL A 37 13.53 -4.89 -12.84
CA VAL A 37 12.37 -4.09 -12.43
C VAL A 37 11.18 -4.98 -12.10
N PRO A 38 10.46 -4.74 -10.99
CA PRO A 38 9.22 -5.45 -10.70
C PRO A 38 8.10 -5.05 -11.67
N SER A 39 7.05 -5.86 -11.72
CA SER A 39 5.83 -5.57 -12.48
C SER A 39 4.61 -5.72 -11.58
N GLY A 40 3.80 -4.66 -11.46
CA GLY A 40 2.57 -4.65 -10.68
C GLY A 40 1.43 -5.45 -11.35
N ALA A 41 0.50 -5.98 -10.55
CA ALA A 41 -0.74 -6.60 -11.06
C ALA A 41 -1.84 -5.55 -11.31
N SER A 42 -1.90 -4.54 -10.44
CA SER A 42 -2.80 -3.38 -10.53
C SER A 42 -1.95 -2.14 -10.73
N THR A 43 -2.23 -1.36 -11.77
CA THR A 43 -1.53 -0.10 -12.04
C THR A 43 -2.53 1.05 -11.97
N GLY A 44 -2.23 2.07 -11.16
CA GLY A 44 -3.00 3.31 -11.10
C GLY A 44 -2.85 4.17 -12.36
N GLU A 45 -3.85 5.00 -12.66
CA GLU A 45 -3.88 5.84 -13.88
C GLU A 45 -2.78 6.91 -13.93
N HIS A 46 -2.22 7.26 -12.76
CA HIS A 46 -1.14 8.24 -12.59
C HIS A 46 0.25 7.61 -12.37
N GLU A 47 0.39 6.31 -12.59
CA GLU A 47 1.70 5.66 -12.51
C GLU A 47 2.57 5.96 -13.74
N ALA A 48 3.89 5.87 -13.54
CA ALA A 48 4.82 5.86 -14.65
C ALA A 48 4.63 4.59 -15.48
N LEU A 49 4.57 4.72 -16.80
CA LEU A 49 4.12 3.65 -17.67
C LEU A 49 5.22 2.61 -17.91
N GLU A 50 4.92 1.36 -17.57
CA GLU A 50 5.70 0.22 -18.01
C GLU A 50 5.53 0.04 -19.53
N LEU A 51 6.65 0.05 -20.28
CA LEU A 51 6.60 -0.14 -21.72
C LEU A 51 6.62 -1.63 -22.08
N ARG A 52 5.51 -2.09 -22.68
CA ARG A 52 5.31 -3.46 -23.20
C ARG A 52 5.26 -3.45 -24.74
N ASP A 53 5.57 -4.59 -25.35
CA ASP A 53 5.69 -4.74 -26.81
C ASP A 53 4.33 -4.72 -27.52
N GLY A 54 3.30 -5.32 -26.91
CA GLY A 54 1.97 -5.50 -27.50
C GLY A 54 1.89 -6.60 -28.58
N ASP A 55 2.98 -7.33 -28.82
CA ASP A 55 3.02 -8.45 -29.77
C ASP A 55 2.36 -9.70 -29.18
N LYS A 56 1.10 -9.95 -29.56
CA LYS A 56 0.33 -11.12 -29.09
C LYS A 56 1.01 -12.47 -29.36
N LYS A 57 1.96 -12.55 -30.29
CA LYS A 57 2.69 -13.79 -30.60
C LYS A 57 3.80 -14.11 -29.60
N ARG A 58 4.26 -13.12 -28.80
CA ARG A 58 5.31 -13.29 -27.79
C ARG A 58 4.79 -12.91 -26.42
N TYR A 59 4.83 -13.86 -25.48
CA TYR A 59 4.38 -13.64 -24.09
C TYR A 59 3.00 -12.96 -24.00
N LEU A 60 2.08 -13.31 -24.90
CA LEU A 60 0.73 -12.74 -24.95
C LEU A 60 0.69 -11.20 -25.06
N GLY A 61 1.69 -10.58 -25.68
CA GLY A 61 1.81 -9.12 -25.79
C GLY A 61 2.63 -8.46 -24.68
N LYS A 62 3.08 -9.23 -23.69
CA LYS A 62 3.80 -8.71 -22.51
C LYS A 62 5.32 -8.64 -22.65
N GLY A 63 5.86 -8.89 -23.85
CA GLY A 63 7.30 -8.70 -24.12
C GLY A 63 7.77 -7.28 -23.76
N VAL A 64 9.06 -7.12 -23.48
CA VAL A 64 9.68 -5.83 -23.12
C VAL A 64 10.87 -5.48 -24.02
N THR A 65 10.92 -6.06 -25.23
CA THR A 65 12.06 -5.86 -26.15
C THR A 65 12.20 -4.40 -26.59
N LYS A 66 11.11 -3.64 -26.68
CA LYS A 66 11.16 -2.19 -26.92
C LYS A 66 11.86 -1.45 -25.79
N ALA A 67 11.58 -1.80 -24.54
CA ALA A 67 12.21 -1.19 -23.37
C ALA A 67 13.69 -1.56 -23.29
N VAL A 68 14.04 -2.83 -23.49
CA VAL A 68 15.44 -3.29 -23.58
C VAL A 68 16.20 -2.56 -24.69
N LYS A 69 15.60 -2.44 -25.88
CA LYS A 69 16.18 -1.69 -27.00
C LYS A 69 16.35 -0.20 -26.68
N ASN A 70 15.40 0.41 -25.98
CA ASN A 70 15.54 1.81 -25.54
C ASN A 70 16.74 1.99 -24.60
N VAL A 71 17.05 1.01 -23.74
CA VAL A 71 18.26 1.07 -22.92
C VAL A 71 19.50 1.04 -23.81
N THR A 72 19.63 0.06 -24.70
CA THR A 72 20.82 -0.12 -25.53
C THR A 72 21.03 1.01 -26.55
N ASP A 73 19.98 1.43 -27.24
CA ASP A 73 20.11 2.32 -28.40
C ASP A 73 19.98 3.80 -28.06
N LYS A 74 19.44 4.15 -26.87
CA LYS A 74 19.16 5.54 -26.50
C LYS A 74 19.78 5.92 -25.15
N ILE A 75 19.52 5.14 -24.10
CA ILE A 75 20.00 5.48 -22.76
C ILE A 75 21.51 5.27 -22.66
N ALA A 76 22.03 4.14 -23.15
CA ALA A 76 23.44 3.83 -23.04
C ALA A 76 24.33 4.88 -23.70
N PRO A 77 24.10 5.32 -24.96
CA PRO A 77 24.90 6.38 -25.58
C PRO A 77 24.90 7.70 -24.81
N GLU A 78 23.78 8.04 -24.15
CA GLU A 78 23.65 9.29 -23.39
C GLU A 78 24.45 9.25 -22.07
N LEU A 79 24.52 8.09 -21.42
CA LEU A 79 25.12 7.95 -20.08
C LEU A 79 26.59 7.52 -20.08
N LEU A 80 27.10 7.00 -21.20
CA LEU A 80 28.51 6.57 -21.29
C LEU A 80 29.45 7.75 -21.00
N GLY A 81 30.41 7.52 -20.11
CA GLY A 81 31.38 8.53 -19.65
C GLY A 81 30.90 9.41 -18.49
N MET A 82 29.60 9.38 -18.14
CA MET A 82 29.10 10.07 -16.95
C MET A 82 29.64 9.42 -15.67
N ASP A 83 29.77 10.21 -14.60
CA ASP A 83 30.16 9.70 -13.28
C ASP A 83 28.96 9.05 -12.57
N ALA A 84 29.07 7.74 -12.29
CA ALA A 84 28.02 7.00 -11.61
C ALA A 84 27.73 7.48 -10.18
N LEU A 85 28.67 8.19 -9.55
CA LEU A 85 28.44 8.78 -8.22
C LEU A 85 27.45 9.94 -8.26
N ASP A 86 27.30 10.61 -9.40
CA ASP A 86 26.32 11.67 -9.60
C ASP A 86 24.97 11.08 -10.07
N GLN A 87 24.34 10.33 -9.16
CA GLN A 87 23.06 9.67 -9.39
C GLN A 87 21.99 10.65 -9.90
N LEU A 88 21.98 11.88 -9.38
CA LEU A 88 21.00 12.90 -9.77
C LEU A 88 21.20 13.32 -11.22
N SER A 89 22.43 13.53 -11.67
CA SER A 89 22.71 13.86 -13.07
C SER A 89 22.38 12.69 -14.01
N VAL A 90 22.70 11.46 -13.63
CA VAL A 90 22.35 10.26 -14.41
C VAL A 90 20.83 10.12 -14.56
N ASP A 91 20.08 10.25 -13.46
CA ASP A 91 18.62 10.19 -13.50
C ASP A 91 18.01 11.35 -14.29
N ALA A 92 18.54 12.58 -14.12
CA ALA A 92 18.08 13.75 -14.85
C ALA A 92 18.31 13.63 -16.37
N ALA A 93 19.45 13.07 -16.80
CA ALA A 93 19.74 12.84 -18.21
C ALA A 93 18.71 11.87 -18.83
N MET A 94 18.38 10.77 -18.14
CA MET A 94 17.34 9.84 -18.60
C MET A 94 15.95 10.47 -18.66
N LEU A 95 15.58 11.29 -17.66
CA LEU A 95 14.30 11.98 -17.62
C LEU A 95 14.19 13.02 -18.75
N ALA A 96 15.27 13.77 -19.01
CA ALA A 96 15.33 14.73 -20.11
C ALA A 96 15.24 14.03 -21.48
N LEU A 97 15.92 12.89 -21.64
CA LEU A 97 15.90 12.08 -22.87
C LEU A 97 14.50 11.50 -23.18
N ASP A 98 13.77 11.10 -22.14
CA ASP A 98 12.38 10.67 -22.26
C ASP A 98 11.45 11.83 -22.62
N GLY A 99 11.48 12.91 -21.84
CA GLY A 99 10.75 14.15 -22.12
C GLY A 99 9.22 14.09 -21.97
N THR A 100 8.65 13.01 -21.41
CA THR A 100 7.18 12.84 -21.28
C THR A 100 6.62 13.12 -19.89
N GLY A 101 7.38 13.83 -19.04
CA GLY A 101 6.97 14.17 -17.67
C GLY A 101 6.83 12.94 -16.78
N PHE A 102 5.77 12.87 -15.98
CA PHE A 102 5.61 11.78 -15.01
C PHE A 102 5.42 10.40 -15.66
N LYS A 103 4.83 10.35 -16.86
CA LYS A 103 4.43 9.10 -17.56
C LYS A 103 5.61 8.26 -18.03
N LYS A 104 6.77 8.85 -18.34
CA LYS A 104 7.97 8.13 -18.80
C LYS A 104 7.71 7.18 -19.98
N SER A 105 6.81 7.58 -20.88
CA SER A 105 6.19 6.70 -21.86
C SER A 105 7.01 6.46 -23.13
N LYS A 106 8.08 7.24 -23.36
CA LYS A 106 8.91 7.14 -24.57
C LYS A 106 10.02 6.09 -24.40
N LEU A 107 10.69 6.11 -23.26
CA LEU A 107 11.70 5.13 -22.90
C LEU A 107 11.10 3.93 -22.16
N GLY A 108 10.05 4.16 -21.38
CA GLY A 108 9.45 3.19 -20.47
C GLY A 108 10.01 3.35 -19.05
N ALA A 109 9.13 3.41 -18.06
CA ALA A 109 9.52 3.51 -16.65
C ALA A 109 10.38 2.32 -16.20
N ASN A 110 10.11 1.13 -16.76
CA ASN A 110 10.91 -0.08 -16.57
C ASN A 110 12.33 0.02 -17.13
N ALA A 111 12.56 0.73 -18.25
CA ALA A 111 13.92 0.95 -18.74
C ALA A 111 14.69 1.91 -17.83
N ILE A 112 14.09 3.06 -17.49
CA ILE A 112 14.73 4.11 -16.68
C ILE A 112 15.05 3.58 -15.28
N LEU A 113 14.09 2.90 -14.62
CA LEU A 113 14.28 2.39 -13.28
C LEU A 113 15.35 1.28 -13.22
N ALA A 114 15.44 0.42 -14.24
CA ALA A 114 16.47 -0.61 -14.30
C ALA A 114 17.89 0.01 -14.30
N VAL A 115 18.10 1.01 -15.16
CA VAL A 115 19.39 1.71 -15.29
C VAL A 115 19.70 2.49 -14.00
N SER A 116 18.72 3.22 -13.46
CA SER A 116 18.88 4.01 -12.23
C SER A 116 19.36 3.16 -11.04
N LEU A 117 18.70 2.02 -10.80
CA LEU A 117 19.06 1.10 -9.72
C LEU A 117 20.38 0.38 -9.97
N ALA A 118 20.66 0.00 -11.22
CA ALA A 118 21.94 -0.61 -11.59
C ALA A 118 23.10 0.37 -11.38
N ASN A 119 22.91 1.67 -11.70
CA ASN A 119 23.89 2.73 -11.47
C ASN A 119 24.22 2.88 -9.98
N ALA A 120 23.20 3.02 -9.14
CA ALA A 120 23.38 3.14 -7.69
C ALA A 120 24.13 1.93 -7.10
N LYS A 121 23.84 0.71 -7.58
CA LYS A 121 24.55 -0.50 -7.18
C LYS A 121 26.02 -0.47 -7.63
N ALA A 122 26.29 -0.11 -8.88
CA ALA A 122 27.64 -0.03 -9.42
C ALA A 122 28.48 1.01 -8.66
N ALA A 123 27.90 2.18 -8.39
CA ALA A 123 28.49 3.24 -7.59
C ALA A 123 28.80 2.78 -6.15
N SER A 124 27.84 2.14 -5.48
CA SER A 124 28.06 1.59 -4.13
C SER A 124 29.19 0.55 -4.09
N ALA A 125 29.27 -0.30 -5.12
CA ALA A 125 30.32 -1.31 -5.25
C ALA A 125 31.70 -0.67 -5.50
N ALA A 126 31.78 0.38 -6.32
CA ALA A 126 33.03 1.12 -6.55
C ALA A 126 33.55 1.82 -5.28
N LEU A 127 32.65 2.23 -4.38
CA LEU A 127 33.01 2.80 -3.07
C LEU A 127 33.28 1.74 -1.99
N GLY A 128 33.06 0.45 -2.28
CA GLY A 128 33.18 -0.62 -1.29
C GLY A 128 32.16 -0.52 -0.15
N GLN A 129 30.99 0.06 -0.41
CA GLN A 129 29.94 0.27 0.58
C GLN A 129 28.67 -0.54 0.25
N PRO A 130 27.97 -1.09 1.26
CA PRO A 130 26.64 -1.66 1.04
C PRO A 130 25.65 -0.62 0.49
N LEU A 131 24.77 -1.04 -0.43
CA LEU A 131 23.81 -0.15 -1.09
C LEU A 131 22.97 0.70 -0.12
N PHE A 132 22.51 0.11 1.00
CA PHE A 132 21.70 0.86 1.97
C PHE A 132 22.48 2.02 2.63
N LYS A 133 23.80 1.90 2.81
CA LYS A 133 24.65 2.99 3.30
C LYS A 133 24.93 4.02 2.22
N TYR A 134 25.10 3.57 0.98
CA TYR A 134 25.25 4.47 -0.17
C TYR A 134 24.03 5.37 -0.33
N LEU A 135 22.82 4.79 -0.25
CA LEU A 135 21.55 5.52 -0.41
C LEU A 135 21.15 6.31 0.85
N GLY A 136 21.19 5.68 2.03
CA GLY A 136 20.67 6.24 3.28
C GLY A 136 21.74 6.85 4.19
N GLY A 137 22.97 7.02 3.68
CA GLY A 137 24.07 7.63 4.41
C GLY A 137 24.57 6.81 5.62
N PRO A 138 25.42 7.42 6.47
CA PRO A 138 26.11 6.72 7.56
C PRO A 138 25.16 6.21 8.68
N ASN A 139 23.95 6.75 8.76
CA ASN A 139 22.97 6.38 9.79
C ASN A 139 21.87 5.42 9.30
N ALA A 140 21.97 4.90 8.07
CA ALA A 140 21.08 3.87 7.56
C ALA A 140 21.29 2.55 8.32
N LYS A 141 20.57 2.40 9.44
CA LYS A 141 20.75 1.28 10.39
C LYS A 141 19.45 0.75 10.99
N VAL A 142 18.31 1.34 10.64
CA VAL A 142 16.99 0.92 11.13
C VAL A 142 16.46 -0.15 10.18
N LEU A 143 16.17 -1.33 10.71
CA LEU A 143 15.49 -2.40 9.98
C LEU A 143 13.97 -2.21 10.08
N PRO A 144 13.21 -2.44 8.99
CA PRO A 144 11.76 -2.28 9.01
C PRO A 144 11.09 -3.40 9.81
N VAL A 145 9.91 -3.11 10.39
CA VAL A 145 9.02 -4.16 10.88
C VAL A 145 8.28 -4.74 9.66
N PRO A 146 8.46 -6.03 9.32
CA PRO A 146 7.85 -6.61 8.13
C PRO A 146 6.34 -6.77 8.30
N MET A 147 5.59 -6.44 7.25
CA MET A 147 4.18 -6.79 7.10
C MET A 147 4.12 -7.99 6.14
N ALA A 148 3.94 -9.19 6.67
CA ALA A 148 4.03 -10.41 5.87
C ALA A 148 2.64 -10.94 5.51
N ASN A 149 2.34 -10.97 4.23
CA ASN A 149 1.12 -11.55 3.70
C ASN A 149 1.09 -13.07 3.93
N VAL A 150 0.00 -13.58 4.54
CA VAL A 150 -0.19 -15.00 4.85
C VAL A 150 -1.45 -15.60 4.25
N ILE A 151 -2.45 -14.79 3.89
CA ILE A 151 -3.67 -15.22 3.21
C ILE A 151 -4.02 -14.18 2.14
N ASN A 152 -4.28 -14.66 0.93
CA ASN A 152 -4.68 -13.87 -0.22
C ASN A 152 -6.20 -13.98 -0.44
N GLY A 153 -6.80 -12.85 -0.84
CA GLY A 153 -8.14 -12.77 -1.40
C GLY A 153 -8.18 -11.74 -2.54
N GLY A 154 -9.38 -11.30 -2.90
CA GLY A 154 -9.63 -10.31 -3.93
C GLY A 154 -9.00 -10.69 -5.27
N ALA A 155 -8.41 -9.71 -5.96
CA ALA A 155 -7.78 -9.91 -7.27
C ALA A 155 -6.57 -10.86 -7.28
N HIS A 156 -6.03 -11.22 -6.11
CA HIS A 156 -4.86 -12.11 -5.96
C HIS A 156 -5.27 -13.57 -5.72
N SER A 157 -6.57 -13.90 -5.77
CA SER A 157 -7.08 -15.24 -5.54
C SER A 157 -8.40 -15.51 -6.24
N ASP A 158 -8.64 -16.77 -6.63
CA ASP A 158 -9.98 -17.25 -7.06
C ASP A 158 -10.91 -17.53 -5.86
N ALA A 159 -10.48 -17.26 -4.62
CA ALA A 159 -11.28 -17.43 -3.42
C ALA A 159 -12.32 -16.29 -3.28
N PRO A 160 -13.55 -16.58 -2.80
CA PRO A 160 -14.62 -15.59 -2.64
C PRO A 160 -14.41 -14.74 -1.37
N ILE A 161 -13.25 -14.10 -1.25
CA ILE A 161 -12.87 -13.25 -0.12
C ILE A 161 -12.56 -11.87 -0.69
N ASP A 162 -13.28 -10.82 -0.29
CA ASP A 162 -13.06 -9.46 -0.84
C ASP A 162 -11.81 -8.77 -0.32
N PHE A 163 -11.34 -9.12 0.89
CA PHE A 163 -10.07 -8.59 1.42
C PHE A 163 -8.90 -9.14 0.61
N GLN A 164 -8.06 -8.24 0.10
CA GLN A 164 -6.98 -8.58 -0.81
C GLN A 164 -5.84 -9.34 -0.10
N GLU A 165 -5.46 -8.88 1.10
CA GLU A 165 -4.33 -9.44 1.84
C GLU A 165 -4.62 -9.47 3.35
N PHE A 166 -4.25 -10.58 4.00
CA PHE A 166 -4.16 -10.66 5.45
C PHE A 166 -2.70 -10.77 5.84
N MET A 167 -2.22 -9.75 6.54
CA MET A 167 -0.81 -9.63 6.90
C MET A 167 -0.58 -9.84 8.40
N ILE A 168 0.60 -10.36 8.71
CA ILE A 168 1.11 -10.48 10.07
C ILE A 168 2.26 -9.49 10.26
N MET A 169 2.19 -8.73 11.35
CA MET A 169 3.26 -7.82 11.76
C MET A 169 3.86 -8.32 13.08
N PRO A 170 5.14 -8.76 13.11
CA PRO A 170 5.79 -9.23 14.31
C PRO A 170 6.30 -8.03 15.13
N HIS A 171 5.37 -7.19 15.56
CA HIS A 171 5.71 -6.05 16.42
C HIS A 171 6.09 -6.54 17.83
N GLY A 172 7.12 -5.93 18.43
CA GLY A 172 7.60 -6.25 19.77
C GLY A 172 8.78 -7.22 19.85
N PHE A 173 9.30 -7.69 18.71
CA PHE A 173 10.58 -8.41 18.66
C PHE A 173 11.75 -7.41 18.64
N GLU A 174 12.86 -7.77 19.31
CA GLU A 174 14.03 -6.90 19.41
C GLU A 174 14.83 -6.81 18.11
N THR A 175 14.70 -7.82 17.24
CA THR A 175 15.44 -7.89 15.97
C THR A 175 14.57 -8.32 14.80
N PHE A 176 14.93 -7.87 13.59
CA PHE A 176 14.29 -8.32 12.35
C PHE A 176 14.34 -9.85 12.18
N SER A 177 15.47 -10.48 12.52
CA SER A 177 15.65 -11.92 12.40
C SER A 177 14.66 -12.71 13.27
N GLU A 178 14.39 -12.25 14.49
CA GLU A 178 13.38 -12.87 15.34
C GLU A 178 11.96 -12.62 14.84
N GLY A 179 11.66 -11.41 14.36
CA GLY A 179 10.37 -11.10 13.76
C GLY A 179 10.09 -11.95 12.52
N LEU A 180 11.10 -12.13 11.65
CA LEU A 180 11.02 -13.00 10.47
C LEU A 180 10.82 -14.47 10.88
N ARG A 181 11.57 -14.96 11.88
CA ARG A 181 11.37 -16.32 12.41
C ARG A 181 9.94 -16.52 12.89
N ALA A 182 9.38 -15.57 13.64
CA ALA A 182 8.01 -15.63 14.12
C ALA A 182 6.99 -15.69 12.97
N ILE A 183 7.15 -14.85 11.94
CA ILE A 183 6.34 -14.91 10.72
C ILE A 183 6.40 -16.31 10.09
N THR A 184 7.60 -16.86 9.89
CA THR A 184 7.79 -18.17 9.26
C THR A 184 7.16 -19.30 10.08
N GLU A 185 7.33 -19.30 11.39
CA GLU A 185 6.69 -20.26 12.30
C GLU A 185 5.17 -20.18 12.21
N ILE A 186 4.60 -18.97 12.18
CA ILE A 186 3.16 -18.76 12.03
C ILE A 186 2.66 -19.24 10.65
N PHE A 187 3.38 -18.94 9.56
CA PHE A 187 3.03 -19.39 8.21
C PHE A 187 2.97 -20.92 8.11
N HIS A 188 3.95 -21.62 8.67
CA HIS A 188 3.95 -23.09 8.69
C HIS A 188 2.88 -23.68 9.61
N ALA A 189 2.61 -23.02 10.74
CA ALA A 189 1.50 -23.40 11.61
C ALA A 189 0.16 -23.28 10.87
N LEU A 190 -0.08 -22.15 10.21
CA LEU A 190 -1.28 -21.91 9.39
C LEU A 190 -1.41 -22.98 8.29
N LYS A 191 -0.33 -23.30 7.57
CA LYS A 191 -0.30 -24.38 6.57
C LYS A 191 -0.79 -25.71 7.13
N ALA A 192 -0.31 -26.09 8.32
CA ALA A 192 -0.65 -27.37 8.93
C ALA A 192 -2.14 -27.47 9.25
N VAL A 193 -2.74 -26.39 9.75
CA VAL A 193 -4.16 -26.39 10.07
C VAL A 193 -5.02 -26.30 8.81
N LEU A 194 -4.62 -25.54 7.79
CA LEU A 194 -5.33 -25.52 6.50
C LEU A 194 -5.40 -26.94 5.91
N LYS A 195 -4.28 -27.68 5.93
CA LYS A 195 -4.27 -29.10 5.54
C LYS A 195 -5.20 -29.96 6.39
N LYS A 196 -5.18 -29.78 7.72
CA LYS A 196 -6.06 -30.52 8.63
C LYS A 196 -7.55 -30.29 8.34
N LYS A 197 -7.92 -29.10 7.88
CA LYS A 197 -9.27 -28.73 7.44
C LYS A 197 -9.59 -29.15 6.00
N GLY A 198 -8.68 -29.82 5.29
CA GLY A 198 -8.87 -30.20 3.88
C GLY A 198 -8.81 -29.00 2.91
N LEU A 199 -8.31 -27.85 3.36
CA LEU A 199 -8.22 -26.64 2.55
C LEU A 199 -6.93 -26.60 1.72
N SER A 200 -6.99 -25.90 0.59
CA SER A 200 -5.82 -25.69 -0.27
C SER A 200 -4.72 -24.94 0.49
N THR A 201 -3.49 -25.42 0.35
CA THR A 201 -2.27 -24.71 0.79
C THR A 201 -1.40 -24.31 -0.40
N ALA A 202 -2.00 -24.16 -1.58
CA ALA A 202 -1.36 -23.48 -2.69
C ALA A 202 -1.14 -22.01 -2.31
N VAL A 203 -0.05 -21.45 -2.81
CA VAL A 203 0.33 -20.06 -2.56
C VAL A 203 0.00 -19.21 -3.78
N GLY A 204 -0.42 -17.96 -3.56
CA GLY A 204 -0.58 -16.97 -4.62
C GLY A 204 0.73 -16.23 -4.95
N ASP A 205 0.61 -15.13 -5.69
CA ASP A 205 1.74 -14.36 -6.21
C ASP A 205 2.68 -13.84 -5.09
N GLU A 206 2.14 -13.45 -3.95
CA GLU A 206 2.86 -12.93 -2.79
C GLU A 206 3.34 -14.01 -1.81
N GLY A 207 3.06 -15.29 -2.09
CA GLY A 207 3.44 -16.41 -1.22
C GLY A 207 2.45 -16.73 -0.08
N GLY A 208 1.39 -15.91 0.10
CA GLY A 208 0.27 -16.19 1.01
C GLY A 208 -0.63 -17.35 0.52
N PHE A 209 -1.37 -17.99 1.42
CA PHE A 209 -2.30 -19.06 1.05
C PHE A 209 -3.59 -18.51 0.44
N ALA A 210 -4.20 -19.26 -0.50
CA ALA A 210 -5.48 -18.93 -1.11
C ALA A 210 -6.56 -20.01 -0.84
N PRO A 211 -6.94 -20.28 0.42
CA PRO A 211 -7.95 -21.29 0.73
C PRO A 211 -9.36 -20.79 0.40
N LYS A 212 -10.21 -21.66 -0.14
CA LYS A 212 -11.66 -21.42 -0.17
C LYS A 212 -12.22 -21.61 1.24
N LEU A 213 -12.38 -20.52 1.97
CA LEU A 213 -12.92 -20.55 3.33
C LEU A 213 -14.44 -20.71 3.28
N GLU A 214 -14.93 -21.94 3.40
CA GLU A 214 -16.34 -22.20 3.73
C GLU A 214 -16.51 -22.12 5.27
N SER A 215 -17.68 -21.64 5.73
CA SER A 215 -18.03 -21.46 7.15
C SER A 215 -17.54 -22.60 8.05
N ALA A 216 -16.99 -22.30 9.22
CA ALA A 216 -16.22 -23.27 9.99
C ALA A 216 -17.06 -24.20 10.88
N ASP A 217 -16.62 -25.47 10.96
CA ASP A 217 -16.91 -26.40 12.04
C ASP A 217 -15.59 -26.80 12.75
N ALA A 218 -15.70 -27.15 14.04
CA ALA A 218 -14.61 -27.13 15.01
C ALA A 218 -13.78 -28.43 15.11
N ALA A 219 -12.44 -28.32 15.22
CA ALA A 219 -11.60 -29.39 15.79
C ALA A 219 -10.20 -28.95 16.29
N LEU A 220 -10.09 -28.98 17.62
CA LEU A 220 -8.94 -29.38 18.45
C LEU A 220 -7.78 -28.40 18.73
N ASP A 221 -7.77 -28.05 20.01
CA ASP A 221 -6.69 -27.63 20.90
C ASP A 221 -5.45 -28.52 20.86
N ALA A 222 -4.29 -27.92 20.53
CA ALA A 222 -2.99 -28.19 21.17
C ALA A 222 -1.86 -27.46 20.42
N ARG A 223 -1.46 -26.26 20.91
CA ARG A 223 -0.11 -25.61 20.87
C ARG A 223 -0.22 -24.08 20.98
N ILE A 224 -0.79 -23.62 22.07
CA ILE A 224 -1.52 -22.34 22.23
C ILE A 224 -0.75 -21.03 21.93
N ARG A 225 0.58 -20.92 21.92
CA ARG A 225 1.23 -19.58 21.74
C ARG A 225 1.56 -19.16 20.30
N SER A 226 2.22 -20.00 19.50
CA SER A 226 2.42 -19.70 18.07
C SER A 226 1.11 -19.79 17.28
N PHE A 227 0.12 -20.49 17.87
CA PHE A 227 -1.22 -20.61 17.32
C PHE A 227 -2.12 -19.46 17.74
N GLU A 228 -2.05 -18.77 18.88
CA GLU A 228 -3.05 -17.72 19.21
C GLU A 228 -3.34 -16.71 18.08
N THR A 229 -2.30 -16.21 17.39
CA THR A 229 -2.50 -15.37 16.20
C THR A 229 -2.92 -16.18 14.97
N ALA A 230 -2.29 -17.33 14.68
CA ALA A 230 -2.60 -18.16 13.50
C ALA A 230 -3.98 -18.86 13.57
N PHE A 231 -4.29 -19.44 14.72
CA PHE A 231 -5.55 -20.00 15.19
C PHE A 231 -6.60 -18.91 15.44
N GLY A 232 -6.25 -17.74 15.97
CA GLY A 232 -7.15 -16.59 15.98
C GLY A 232 -7.55 -16.24 14.55
N MET A 233 -6.58 -16.01 13.68
CA MET A 233 -6.83 -15.78 12.25
C MET A 233 -7.61 -16.93 11.61
N GLN A 234 -7.39 -18.20 11.92
CA GLN A 234 -8.04 -19.30 11.18
C GLN A 234 -9.33 -19.87 11.80
N ARG A 235 -9.50 -19.78 13.11
CA ARG A 235 -10.76 -20.11 13.78
C ARG A 235 -11.72 -18.96 13.62
N GLU A 236 -11.22 -17.75 13.85
CA GLU A 236 -12.06 -16.58 13.92
C GLU A 236 -12.21 -15.89 12.56
N ALA A 237 -11.32 -16.05 11.57
CA ALA A 237 -11.59 -15.50 10.23
C ALA A 237 -12.80 -16.16 9.57
N PRO A 238 -12.89 -17.49 9.37
CA PRO A 238 -14.04 -18.06 8.69
C PRO A 238 -15.34 -17.75 9.40
N ASP A 239 -15.34 -17.74 10.75
CA ASP A 239 -16.49 -17.29 11.53
C ASP A 239 -16.74 -15.78 11.40
N ALA A 240 -15.70 -14.94 11.33
CA ALA A 240 -15.87 -13.50 11.08
C ALA A 240 -16.45 -13.24 9.69
N PHE A 241 -16.08 -14.05 8.70
CA PHE A 241 -16.57 -14.00 7.31
C PHE A 241 -17.94 -14.68 7.13
N ASP A 242 -18.29 -15.63 8.00
CA ASP A 242 -19.59 -16.30 7.99
C ASP A 242 -20.66 -15.44 8.67
N LEU A 243 -21.46 -14.77 7.82
CA LEU A 243 -22.60 -13.97 8.23
C LEU A 243 -23.91 -14.78 8.32
N SER A 244 -23.89 -16.10 8.10
CA SER A 244 -25.11 -16.94 8.13
C SER A 244 -25.83 -16.88 9.48
N ARG A 245 -25.07 -16.64 10.56
CA ARG A 245 -25.59 -16.51 11.93
C ARG A 245 -25.96 -15.09 12.34
N GLU A 246 -25.73 -14.08 11.48
CA GLU A 246 -26.14 -12.70 11.77
C GLU A 246 -27.66 -12.55 11.72
N THR A 247 -28.17 -11.64 12.55
CA THR A 247 -29.61 -11.34 12.59
C THR A 247 -30.02 -10.55 11.35
N ASP A 248 -31.27 -10.69 10.90
CA ASP A 248 -31.79 -9.86 9.80
C ASP A 248 -31.77 -8.37 10.15
N ALA A 249 -31.89 -8.03 11.43
CA ALA A 249 -31.75 -6.65 11.91
C ALA A 249 -30.32 -6.13 11.71
N THR A 250 -29.29 -6.93 12.03
CA THR A 250 -27.89 -6.59 11.77
C THR A 250 -27.65 -6.45 10.27
N LEU A 251 -28.05 -7.44 9.46
CA LEU A 251 -27.85 -7.41 8.02
C LEU A 251 -28.50 -6.17 7.39
N LYS A 252 -29.75 -5.87 7.77
CA LYS A 252 -30.46 -4.67 7.34
C LYS A 252 -29.76 -3.39 7.77
N LEU A 253 -29.18 -3.34 8.98
CA LEU A 253 -28.44 -2.17 9.46
C LEU A 253 -27.30 -1.83 8.49
N TYR A 254 -26.51 -2.82 8.08
CA TYR A 254 -25.39 -2.66 7.14
C TYR A 254 -25.81 -2.61 5.65
N GLY A 255 -27.10 -2.65 5.33
CA GLY A 255 -27.58 -2.65 3.94
C GLY A 255 -27.36 -3.98 3.20
N LEU A 256 -27.23 -5.08 3.94
CA LEU A 256 -26.90 -6.41 3.40
C LEU A 256 -28.14 -7.29 3.27
N THR A 257 -28.10 -8.14 2.24
CA THR A 257 -28.98 -9.31 2.12
C THR A 257 -28.30 -10.53 2.70
N ARG A 258 -29.09 -11.50 3.18
CA ARG A 258 -28.55 -12.75 3.72
C ARG A 258 -27.81 -13.52 2.63
N GLY A 259 -26.58 -13.94 2.93
CA GLY A 259 -25.67 -14.58 1.98
C GLY A 259 -24.82 -13.60 1.17
N ALA A 260 -24.94 -12.28 1.38
CA ALA A 260 -24.00 -11.32 0.82
C ALA A 260 -22.58 -11.64 1.33
N ASN A 261 -21.64 -11.71 0.38
CA ASN A 261 -20.23 -12.00 0.64
C ASN A 261 -19.29 -10.97 -0.01
N THR A 262 -19.85 -9.86 -0.52
CA THR A 262 -19.08 -8.80 -1.18
C THR A 262 -19.59 -7.40 -0.83
N GLY A 263 -18.79 -6.39 -1.14
CA GLY A 263 -19.15 -4.97 -1.06
C GLY A 263 -18.90 -4.33 0.31
N PHE A 264 -19.01 -3.00 0.37
CA PHE A 264 -18.54 -2.24 1.52
C PHE A 264 -19.35 -2.46 2.82
N GLY A 265 -20.65 -2.71 2.70
CA GLY A 265 -21.48 -3.16 3.83
C GLY A 265 -20.97 -4.44 4.48
N TRP A 266 -20.56 -5.40 3.64
CA TRP A 266 -20.03 -6.68 4.08
C TRP A 266 -18.67 -6.47 4.74
N GLN A 267 -17.79 -5.69 4.10
CA GLN A 267 -16.49 -5.33 4.65
C GLN A 267 -16.62 -4.69 6.04
N CYS A 268 -17.53 -3.72 6.22
CA CYS A 268 -17.78 -3.08 7.51
C CYS A 268 -18.25 -4.07 8.59
N LEU A 269 -19.22 -4.93 8.27
CA LEU A 269 -19.74 -5.92 9.21
C LEU A 269 -18.67 -6.95 9.61
N VAL A 270 -17.88 -7.40 8.65
CA VAL A 270 -16.74 -8.28 8.90
C VAL A 270 -15.68 -7.58 9.73
N ALA A 271 -15.37 -6.31 9.44
CA ALA A 271 -14.41 -5.53 10.22
C ALA A 271 -14.85 -5.40 11.68
N ARG A 272 -16.14 -5.15 11.94
CA ARG A 272 -16.69 -5.21 13.31
C ARG A 272 -16.41 -6.57 13.95
N ARG A 273 -16.73 -7.66 13.25
CA ARG A 273 -16.52 -9.03 13.75
C ARG A 273 -15.04 -9.30 14.04
N LEU A 274 -14.13 -8.88 13.16
CA LEU A 274 -12.68 -9.00 13.33
C LEU A 274 -12.17 -8.16 14.53
N ALA A 275 -12.69 -6.96 14.72
CA ALA A 275 -12.38 -6.12 15.86
C ALA A 275 -12.83 -6.77 17.20
N GLU A 276 -13.99 -7.45 17.23
CA GLU A 276 -14.43 -8.23 18.40
C GLU A 276 -13.43 -9.33 18.78
N ARG A 277 -12.75 -9.86 17.76
CA ARG A 277 -11.77 -10.95 17.87
C ARG A 277 -10.35 -10.43 18.12
N GLY A 278 -10.19 -9.13 18.34
CA GLY A 278 -8.92 -8.53 18.73
C GLY A 278 -7.99 -8.19 17.58
N VAL A 279 -8.48 -8.18 16.32
CA VAL A 279 -7.71 -7.59 15.21
C VAL A 279 -7.54 -6.10 15.48
N ARG A 280 -6.29 -5.63 15.49
CA ARG A 280 -5.92 -4.29 15.98
C ARG A 280 -5.82 -3.23 14.89
N PHE A 281 -5.74 -3.65 13.63
CA PHE A 281 -5.68 -2.77 12.47
C PHE A 281 -6.48 -3.41 11.34
N LEU A 282 -7.43 -2.65 10.80
CA LEU A 282 -8.34 -3.07 9.75
C LEU A 282 -8.41 -1.95 8.73
N GLU A 283 -8.08 -2.26 7.49
CA GLU A 283 -8.22 -1.34 6.37
C GLU A 283 -9.38 -1.82 5.50
N LEU A 284 -10.27 -0.91 5.14
CA LEU A 284 -11.44 -1.18 4.32
C LEU A 284 -11.37 -0.27 3.10
N ILE A 285 -11.58 -0.86 1.93
CA ILE A 285 -11.49 -0.18 0.64
C ILE A 285 -12.79 -0.45 -0.11
N ASP A 286 -13.60 0.58 -0.30
CA ASP A 286 -14.92 0.49 -0.96
C ASP A 286 -14.83 0.01 -2.40
N VAL A 287 -13.85 0.50 -3.16
CA VAL A 287 -13.73 0.31 -4.61
C VAL A 287 -12.27 0.17 -5.03
N GLY A 288 -12.03 -0.66 -6.06
CA GLY A 288 -10.70 -0.91 -6.63
C GLY A 288 -10.17 0.23 -7.50
N SER A 289 -9.23 -0.07 -8.41
CA SER A 289 -8.57 0.94 -9.28
C SER A 289 -9.44 1.49 -10.42
N SER A 290 -10.68 1.03 -10.58
CA SER A 290 -11.60 1.45 -11.65
C SER A 290 -13.02 1.67 -11.13
N GLY A 291 -13.72 2.70 -11.65
CA GLY A 291 -15.07 3.05 -11.22
C GLY A 291 -15.14 3.60 -9.79
N ASN A 292 -14.05 4.23 -9.34
CA ASN A 292 -13.79 4.60 -7.97
C ASN A 292 -14.04 6.08 -7.68
N TRP A 293 -13.53 6.57 -6.55
CA TRP A 293 -13.66 7.96 -6.10
C TRP A 293 -12.83 8.96 -6.93
N ASP A 294 -11.97 8.49 -7.84
CA ASP A 294 -11.14 9.33 -8.73
C ASP A 294 -11.91 9.84 -9.96
N SER A 295 -12.89 10.71 -9.70
CA SER A 295 -13.85 11.18 -10.69
C SER A 295 -13.32 12.33 -11.57
N HIS A 296 -12.27 12.05 -12.36
CA HIS A 296 -11.78 12.95 -13.41
C HIS A 296 -12.81 13.15 -14.53
N GLY A 297 -13.61 12.13 -14.81
CA GLY A 297 -14.60 12.15 -15.89
C GLY A 297 -15.90 12.85 -15.50
N ASN A 298 -16.45 12.56 -14.31
CA ASN A 298 -17.78 13.03 -13.91
C ASN A 298 -17.97 13.03 -12.39
N MET A 299 -18.16 14.20 -11.77
CA MET A 299 -18.38 14.31 -10.33
C MET A 299 -19.71 13.72 -9.85
N ALA A 300 -20.71 13.53 -10.72
CA ALA A 300 -21.98 12.92 -10.33
C ALA A 300 -21.82 11.46 -9.86
N ASP A 301 -20.70 10.80 -10.20
CA ASP A 301 -20.40 9.44 -9.73
C ASP A 301 -20.27 9.38 -8.19
N HIS A 302 -19.86 10.48 -7.55
CA HIS A 302 -19.75 10.58 -6.09
C HIS A 302 -21.09 10.39 -5.38
N GLU A 303 -22.22 10.78 -5.99
CA GLU A 303 -23.54 10.60 -5.35
C GLU A 303 -23.86 9.11 -5.18
N ARG A 304 -23.62 8.32 -6.23
CA ARG A 304 -23.81 6.87 -6.20
C ARG A 304 -22.85 6.22 -5.18
N LEU A 305 -21.58 6.62 -5.20
CA LEU A 305 -20.55 6.08 -4.30
C LEU A 305 -20.84 6.43 -2.82
N ALA A 306 -21.20 7.68 -2.54
CA ALA A 306 -21.59 8.13 -1.20
C ALA A 306 -22.78 7.33 -0.66
N LYS A 307 -23.82 7.11 -1.49
CA LYS A 307 -24.96 6.27 -1.08
C LYS A 307 -24.57 4.82 -0.80
N ALA A 308 -23.54 4.29 -1.47
CA ALA A 308 -23.07 2.93 -1.25
C ALA A 308 -22.37 2.75 0.10
N ILE A 309 -21.68 3.79 0.59
CA ILE A 309 -20.91 3.72 1.84
C ILE A 309 -21.62 4.31 3.07
N ASP A 310 -22.56 5.25 2.88
CA ASP A 310 -23.19 6.01 3.98
C ASP A 310 -23.84 5.09 5.03
N GLN A 311 -24.74 4.21 4.58
CA GLN A 311 -25.43 3.27 5.46
C GLN A 311 -24.45 2.29 6.17
N PRO A 312 -23.53 1.59 5.46
CA PRO A 312 -22.50 0.77 6.10
C PRO A 312 -21.67 1.45 7.17
N ILE A 313 -21.26 2.71 6.96
CA ILE A 313 -20.44 3.42 7.93
C ILE A 313 -21.27 3.77 9.17
N ALA A 314 -22.47 4.31 8.97
CA ALA A 314 -23.39 4.60 10.06
C ALA A 314 -23.70 3.33 10.88
N ALA A 315 -23.86 2.20 10.20
CA ALA A 315 -24.04 0.88 10.80
C ALA A 315 -22.86 0.47 11.66
N LEU A 316 -21.63 0.57 11.15
CA LEU A 316 -20.41 0.20 11.87
C LEU A 316 -20.24 1.01 13.16
N ILE A 317 -20.41 2.34 13.09
CA ILE A 317 -20.33 3.20 14.28
C ILE A 317 -21.41 2.81 15.29
N THR A 318 -22.65 2.62 14.82
CA THR A 318 -23.78 2.29 15.68
C THR A 318 -23.57 0.95 16.38
N ASP A 319 -23.14 -0.06 15.65
CA ASP A 319 -22.92 -1.42 16.15
C ASP A 319 -21.73 -1.48 17.12
N LEU A 320 -20.61 -0.79 16.81
CA LEU A 320 -19.50 -0.64 17.74
C LEU A 320 -19.92 0.07 19.03
N LYS A 321 -20.78 1.09 18.94
CA LYS A 321 -21.32 1.79 20.12
C LYS A 321 -22.22 0.88 20.95
N GLN A 322 -23.15 0.17 20.32
CA GLN A 322 -24.06 -0.78 20.99
C GLN A 322 -23.30 -1.89 21.73
N ARG A 323 -22.12 -2.26 21.24
CA ARG A 323 -21.25 -3.28 21.83
C ARG A 323 -20.22 -2.74 22.82
N GLY A 324 -20.23 -1.43 23.10
CA GLY A 324 -19.26 -0.79 23.99
C GLY A 324 -17.83 -0.80 23.46
N MET A 325 -17.65 -0.92 22.15
CA MET A 325 -16.35 -0.97 21.48
C MET A 325 -15.90 0.36 20.89
N LEU A 326 -16.82 1.29 20.63
CA LEU A 326 -16.49 2.55 19.97
C LEU A 326 -15.43 3.37 20.74
N GLU A 327 -15.48 3.39 22.06
CA GLU A 327 -14.52 4.13 22.89
C GLU A 327 -13.08 3.61 22.79
N ARG A 328 -12.90 2.33 22.44
CA ARG A 328 -11.59 1.68 22.29
C ARG A 328 -11.18 1.44 20.83
N THR A 329 -11.99 1.90 19.89
CA THR A 329 -11.77 1.73 18.44
C THR A 329 -11.75 3.10 17.79
N LEU A 330 -10.57 3.51 17.31
CA LEU A 330 -10.44 4.69 16.47
C LEU A 330 -10.83 4.32 15.03
N LEU A 331 -11.91 4.92 14.54
CA LEU A 331 -12.29 4.90 13.14
C LEU A 331 -11.72 6.14 12.45
N VAL A 332 -11.03 5.96 11.34
CA VAL A 332 -10.49 7.04 10.52
C VAL A 332 -10.92 6.81 9.09
N TRP A 333 -11.54 7.81 8.47
CA TRP A 333 -11.95 7.77 7.09
C TRP A 333 -11.35 8.92 6.32
N THR A 334 -10.69 8.59 5.23
CA THR A 334 -10.02 9.54 4.36
C THR A 334 -10.23 9.14 2.91
N SER A 335 -10.36 10.12 2.03
CA SER A 335 -10.15 9.93 0.61
C SER A 335 -8.68 10.17 0.27
N GLU A 336 -8.26 9.77 -0.94
CA GLU A 336 -6.89 9.96 -1.44
C GLU A 336 -6.51 11.45 -1.51
N PHE A 337 -7.37 12.27 -2.15
CA PHE A 337 -7.23 13.72 -2.24
C PHE A 337 -8.61 14.40 -2.24
N GLY A 338 -8.62 15.72 -2.09
CA GLY A 338 -9.77 16.55 -2.43
C GLY A 338 -9.96 16.64 -3.95
N ARG A 339 -11.03 17.31 -4.37
CA ARG A 339 -11.30 17.61 -5.79
C ARG A 339 -11.30 19.12 -6.00
N THR A 340 -10.68 19.58 -7.08
CA THR A 340 -10.55 21.02 -7.36
C THR A 340 -11.94 21.65 -7.50
N PRO A 341 -12.16 22.86 -6.97
CA PRO A 341 -13.44 23.56 -7.15
C PRO A 341 -13.63 24.10 -8.58
N PHE A 342 -12.60 23.98 -9.43
CA PHE A 342 -12.56 24.41 -10.82
C PHE A 342 -12.02 23.29 -11.73
N HIS A 343 -12.16 23.49 -13.03
CA HIS A 343 -11.55 22.65 -14.06
C HIS A 343 -11.06 23.54 -15.22
N GLN A 344 -10.06 23.09 -16.00
CA GLN A 344 -9.50 23.88 -17.10
C GLN A 344 -10.54 24.25 -18.18
N LYS A 345 -11.51 23.37 -18.40
CA LYS A 345 -12.66 23.58 -19.29
C LYS A 345 -13.91 23.81 -18.43
N ALA A 346 -14.59 24.94 -18.66
CA ALA A 346 -15.75 25.37 -17.88
C ALA A 346 -16.88 24.32 -17.82
N ASP A 347 -17.15 23.62 -18.92
CA ASP A 347 -18.25 22.64 -19.02
C ASP A 347 -17.83 21.19 -18.74
N HIS A 348 -16.64 20.97 -18.19
CA HIS A 348 -16.21 19.61 -17.88
C HIS A 348 -16.93 19.08 -16.63
N PRO A 349 -17.56 17.89 -16.70
CA PRO A 349 -18.33 17.38 -15.57
C PRO A 349 -17.48 16.82 -14.42
N GLY A 350 -16.19 16.54 -14.66
CA GLY A 350 -15.25 16.05 -13.65
C GLY A 350 -14.32 17.12 -13.06
N ARG A 351 -13.51 16.73 -12.07
CA ARG A 351 -12.56 17.61 -11.35
C ARG A 351 -11.20 16.93 -11.17
N GLU A 352 -10.18 17.77 -11.04
CA GLU A 352 -8.80 17.34 -10.86
C GLU A 352 -8.48 17.07 -9.38
N HIS A 353 -7.30 16.50 -9.13
CA HIS A 353 -6.77 16.26 -7.79
C HIS A 353 -6.51 17.58 -7.05
N HIS A 354 -6.93 17.65 -5.79
CA HIS A 354 -6.72 18.83 -4.93
C HIS A 354 -6.13 18.44 -3.59
N ASN A 355 -4.83 18.65 -3.43
CA ASN A 355 -4.08 18.29 -2.23
C ASN A 355 -4.07 19.40 -1.17
N LEU A 356 -4.51 20.61 -1.51
CA LEU A 356 -4.42 21.78 -0.59
C LEU A 356 -5.56 21.82 0.43
N VAL A 357 -6.73 21.29 0.07
CA VAL A 357 -7.92 21.27 0.93
C VAL A 357 -8.72 20.01 0.66
N PHE A 358 -8.92 19.22 1.71
CA PHE A 358 -9.79 18.04 1.70
C PHE A 358 -10.27 17.76 3.12
N THR A 359 -11.21 16.82 3.24
CA THR A 359 -11.80 16.45 4.52
C THR A 359 -11.43 15.01 4.84
N SER A 360 -11.02 14.78 6.09
CA SER A 360 -11.00 13.48 6.72
C SER A 360 -11.85 13.56 7.98
N TRP A 361 -12.40 12.45 8.43
CA TRP A 361 -13.18 12.43 9.66
C TRP A 361 -12.83 11.20 10.50
N MET A 362 -13.05 11.33 11.80
CA MET A 362 -12.74 10.30 12.79
C MET A 362 -13.90 10.09 13.74
N ALA A 363 -14.00 8.90 14.32
CA ALA A 363 -14.96 8.59 15.37
C ALA A 363 -14.40 7.55 16.35
N GLY A 364 -14.89 7.59 17.59
CA GLY A 364 -14.43 6.66 18.63
C GLY A 364 -13.00 6.93 19.08
N GLY A 365 -12.47 6.03 19.91
CA GLY A 365 -11.06 6.07 20.35
C GLY A 365 -10.63 7.34 21.08
N GLY A 366 -11.56 8.10 21.68
CA GLY A 366 -11.28 9.38 22.35
C GLY A 366 -11.45 10.63 21.45
N VAL A 367 -12.05 10.50 20.27
CA VAL A 367 -12.40 11.64 19.40
C VAL A 367 -13.74 12.26 19.80
N LYS A 368 -13.79 13.59 19.82
CA LYS A 368 -14.99 14.37 20.10
C LYS A 368 -16.01 14.29 18.97
N GLY A 369 -17.15 13.64 19.23
CA GLY A 369 -18.24 13.51 18.27
C GLY A 369 -18.99 14.82 18.00
N GLY A 370 -19.56 14.95 16.79
CA GLY A 370 -20.43 16.07 16.40
C GLY A 370 -19.69 17.38 16.13
N LEU A 371 -18.37 17.32 15.93
CA LEU A 371 -17.52 18.47 15.64
C LEU A 371 -17.06 18.45 14.18
N ALA A 372 -17.20 19.58 13.49
CA ALA A 372 -16.44 19.89 12.29
C ALA A 372 -15.32 20.86 12.67
N TYR A 373 -14.07 20.51 12.38
CA TYR A 373 -12.89 21.31 12.72
C TYR A 373 -12.14 21.71 11.46
N GLY A 374 -11.74 22.99 11.41
CA GLY A 374 -11.17 23.59 10.22
C GLY A 374 -12.23 24.07 9.23
N LYS A 375 -11.84 24.98 8.34
CA LYS A 375 -12.71 25.57 7.32
C LYS A 375 -11.88 25.97 6.12
N SER A 376 -12.39 25.71 4.91
CA SER A 376 -11.80 26.24 3.68
C SER A 376 -12.16 27.71 3.47
N ASP A 377 -11.50 28.36 2.54
CA ASP A 377 -12.00 29.60 1.96
C ASP A 377 -13.36 29.39 1.28
N GLU A 378 -14.00 30.50 0.87
CA GLU A 378 -15.32 30.50 0.24
C GLU A 378 -15.38 29.74 -1.10
N HIS A 379 -14.22 29.41 -1.67
CA HIS A 379 -14.09 28.70 -2.94
C HIS A 379 -13.67 27.24 -2.76
N GLY A 380 -13.27 26.80 -1.55
CA GLY A 380 -12.71 25.47 -1.32
C GLY A 380 -11.28 25.29 -1.83
N ILE A 381 -10.52 26.38 -2.04
CA ILE A 381 -9.17 26.33 -2.64
C ILE A 381 -8.10 26.16 -1.57
N LEU A 382 -8.13 26.97 -0.52
CA LEU A 382 -7.17 26.98 0.58
C LEU A 382 -7.85 26.80 1.94
N PRO A 383 -7.13 26.30 2.96
CA PRO A 383 -7.63 26.34 4.33
C PRO A 383 -7.67 27.80 4.81
N ALA A 384 -8.80 28.23 5.37
CA ALA A 384 -9.00 29.58 5.87
C ALA A 384 -8.89 29.66 7.41
N GLU A 385 -9.45 28.69 8.12
CA GLU A 385 -9.47 28.66 9.59
C GLU A 385 -9.13 27.25 10.08
N GLY A 386 -8.38 27.14 11.17
CA GLY A 386 -8.11 25.86 11.85
C GLY A 386 -7.50 24.80 10.93
N ALA A 387 -6.56 25.19 10.06
CA ALA A 387 -5.89 24.27 9.15
C ALA A 387 -5.24 23.11 9.92
N VAL A 388 -5.42 21.90 9.42
CA VAL A 388 -4.81 20.68 9.95
C VAL A 388 -3.96 20.08 8.85
N HIS A 389 -2.65 20.00 9.06
CA HIS A 389 -1.77 19.29 8.16
C HIS A 389 -1.92 17.78 8.35
N THR A 390 -1.58 16.98 7.33
CA THR A 390 -1.59 15.49 7.45
C THR A 390 -0.68 14.99 8.57
N HIS A 391 0.40 15.73 8.83
CA HIS A 391 1.29 15.51 9.97
C HIS A 391 0.59 15.66 11.33
N ASP A 392 -0.29 16.66 11.46
CA ASP A 392 -1.07 16.91 12.68
C ASP A 392 -2.14 15.82 12.88
N LEU A 393 -2.78 15.40 11.77
CA LEU A 393 -3.73 14.29 11.77
C LEU A 393 -3.04 13.00 12.26
N HIS A 394 -1.86 12.67 11.71
CA HIS A 394 -1.10 11.50 12.13
C HIS A 394 -0.63 11.61 13.59
N ALA A 395 -0.17 12.77 14.04
CA ALA A 395 0.21 13.00 15.43
C ALA A 395 -0.98 12.77 16.37
N THR A 396 -2.15 13.24 15.97
CA THR A 396 -3.39 13.06 16.72
C THR A 396 -3.83 11.60 16.77
N MET A 397 -3.75 10.86 15.65
CA MET A 397 -4.03 9.42 15.62
C MET A 397 -3.09 8.64 16.56
N LEU A 398 -1.78 8.91 16.50
CA LEU A 398 -0.81 8.27 17.40
C LEU A 398 -1.12 8.59 18.87
N HIS A 399 -1.46 9.84 19.18
CA HIS A 399 -1.86 10.24 20.53
C HIS A 399 -3.10 9.47 21.03
N LEU A 400 -4.14 9.36 20.20
CA LEU A 400 -5.36 8.60 20.51
C LEU A 400 -5.09 7.10 20.71
N LEU A 401 -4.06 6.57 20.03
CA LEU A 401 -3.55 5.21 20.24
C LEU A 401 -2.65 5.06 21.47
N GLY A 402 -2.45 6.14 22.26
CA GLY A 402 -1.60 6.15 23.44
C GLY A 402 -0.09 6.23 23.14
N LEU A 403 0.27 6.58 21.92
CA LEU A 403 1.65 6.71 21.47
C LEU A 403 2.11 8.17 21.51
N ASP A 404 3.23 8.41 22.18
CA ASP A 404 3.90 9.70 22.14
C ASP A 404 4.73 9.80 20.85
N HIS A 405 4.19 10.53 19.87
CA HIS A 405 4.81 10.72 18.56
C HIS A 405 6.14 11.48 18.60
N GLU A 406 6.47 12.17 19.70
CA GLU A 406 7.71 12.95 19.83
C GLU A 406 8.89 12.09 20.29
N ARG A 407 8.63 10.98 20.99
CA ARG A 407 9.68 10.09 21.52
C ARG A 407 10.52 9.39 20.46
N LEU A 408 10.04 9.34 19.21
CA LEU A 408 10.75 8.72 18.08
C LEU A 408 11.50 9.76 17.23
N THR A 409 11.73 10.96 17.76
CA THR A 409 12.52 11.98 17.08
C THR A 409 14.00 11.59 17.08
N TYR A 410 14.60 11.56 15.89
CA TYR A 410 16.02 11.30 15.71
C TYR A 410 16.65 12.34 14.78
N ARG A 411 17.92 12.66 15.06
CA ARG A 411 18.71 13.58 14.25
C ARG A 411 19.35 12.83 13.07
N TYR A 412 19.15 13.33 11.85
CA TYR A 412 19.78 12.81 10.64
C TYR A 412 20.21 13.98 9.72
N ALA A 413 21.46 13.97 9.23
CA ALA A 413 21.99 14.97 8.31
C ALA A 413 21.74 16.46 8.72
N GLY A 414 21.80 16.77 10.02
CA GLY A 414 21.57 18.14 10.50
C GLY A 414 20.11 18.57 10.50
N ARG A 415 19.17 17.63 10.45
CA ARG A 415 17.73 17.84 10.65
C ARG A 415 17.18 16.80 11.62
N ASP A 416 16.12 17.15 12.34
CA ASP A 416 15.39 16.20 13.15
C ASP A 416 14.29 15.56 12.28
N PHE A 417 14.03 14.28 12.52
CA PHE A 417 13.05 13.47 11.82
C PHE A 417 12.21 12.69 12.84
N ARG A 418 10.91 12.59 12.60
CA ARG A 418 9.98 11.71 13.33
C ARG A 418 8.86 11.25 12.38
N LEU A 419 8.06 10.25 12.79
CA LEU A 419 6.98 9.66 11.97
C LEU A 419 5.94 10.66 11.45
N THR A 420 5.77 11.76 12.18
CA THR A 420 4.81 12.84 11.89
C THR A 420 5.50 14.05 11.28
N ASP A 421 6.74 13.90 10.83
CA ASP A 421 7.70 14.99 10.65
C ASP A 421 7.87 15.81 11.94
N VAL A 422 8.90 16.64 12.05
CA VAL A 422 9.13 17.48 13.25
C VAL A 422 8.12 18.62 13.39
N ALA A 423 7.17 18.71 12.46
CA ALA A 423 6.15 19.75 12.40
C ALA A 423 4.78 19.31 12.90
N GLY A 424 4.47 18.00 12.97
CA GLY A 424 3.12 17.55 13.33
C GLY A 424 2.77 17.89 14.79
N GLU A 425 1.60 18.44 15.04
CA GLU A 425 1.08 18.75 16.37
C GLU A 425 -0.23 18.00 16.63
N VAL A 426 -0.45 17.59 17.90
CA VAL A 426 -1.72 16.99 18.28
C VAL A 426 -2.83 18.04 18.20
N VAL A 427 -3.88 17.76 17.42
CA VAL A 427 -5.06 18.61 17.25
C VAL A 427 -5.95 18.46 18.49
N ARG A 428 -5.58 19.14 19.58
CA ARG A 428 -6.29 19.06 20.87
C ARG A 428 -7.80 19.38 20.80
N PRO A 429 -8.28 20.34 19.98
CA PRO A 429 -9.71 20.68 19.96
C PRO A 429 -10.66 19.54 19.56
N ILE A 430 -10.15 18.50 18.89
CA ILE A 430 -10.95 17.36 18.42
C ILE A 430 -10.90 16.16 19.37
N LEU A 431 -10.19 16.26 20.49
CA LEU A 431 -10.15 15.23 21.53
C LEU A 431 -11.35 15.36 22.48
N ALA A 432 -11.86 14.24 22.97
CA ALA A 432 -13.03 14.14 23.85
C ALA A 432 -12.77 14.53 25.31
#